data_AF-A0A8J5Q561-F1
#
_entry.id   AF-A0A8J5Q561-F1
#
_cell.length_a   1.000
_cell.length_b   1.000
_cell.length_c   1.000
_cell.angle_alpha   90.00
_cell.angle_beta   90.00
_cell.angle_gamma   90.00
#
_symmetry.space_group_name_H-M   'P 1'
#
loop_
_entity.id
_entity.type
_entity.pdbx_description
1 polymer ?
#
loop_
_entity_poly.entity_id
_entity_poly.type
_entity_poly.pdbx_seq_one_letter_code
_entity_poly.pdbx_strand_id
1 'polypeptide(L)'
;MKFFWFYTTTTFASFLGTRTGQGPVEEILKIKIPRYAFDNPFLMDTLLGLSAFQLQDLGHDVKPARTLHYRVQAFQGYRRAIEAAEPETFPALVACSVLLVGLASQMFRESGTKELYILDWMVVWSGIGVMIDVVKPAVLWEYGLPELFFRPPLNLDGAILHVPVRLLSLVFSISEDDPERPHISTYYNALKYLGTLYAELRNGGFGPVLTPRILTWFTFLPRPFITLSNARKPLALLILAHYAMFTKLVQHIWWVRASRPRDSRNCPLPRPKVGTRTRRCHGHCRP
;
A
#
# COMPACT_ATOMS: atom_id res chain seq x y z
N MET A 1 -20.70 -14.93 9.28
CA MET A 1 -20.55 -15.71 8.03
C MET A 1 -20.40 -14.87 6.76
N LYS A 2 -21.25 -13.87 6.44
CA LYS A 2 -21.15 -13.08 5.18
C LYS A 2 -19.73 -12.53 4.87
N PHE A 3 -19.08 -11.87 5.83
CA PHE A 3 -17.75 -11.28 5.60
C PHE A 3 -16.65 -12.32 5.39
N PHE A 4 -16.68 -13.43 6.12
CA PHE A 4 -15.72 -14.52 5.92
C PHE A 4 -15.90 -15.18 4.55
N TRP A 5 -17.15 -15.43 4.15
CA TRP A 5 -17.45 -15.93 2.80
C TRP A 5 -16.99 -14.95 1.72
N PHE A 6 -17.20 -13.64 1.92
CA PHE A 6 -16.71 -12.63 0.99
C PHE A 6 -15.17 -12.61 0.93
N TYR A 7 -14.51 -12.82 2.08
CA TYR A 7 -13.06 -12.95 2.13
C TYR A 7 -12.55 -14.07 1.23
N THR A 8 -13.08 -15.29 1.38
CA THR A 8 -12.61 -16.51 0.71
C THR A 8 -13.04 -16.63 -0.75
N THR A 9 -13.92 -15.73 -1.22
CA THR A 9 -14.39 -15.69 -2.61
C THR A 9 -13.86 -14.49 -3.38
N THR A 10 -13.64 -13.35 -2.73
CA THR A 10 -13.36 -12.07 -3.42
C THR A 10 -12.18 -11.30 -2.81
N THR A 11 -12.18 -11.08 -1.49
CA THR A 11 -11.17 -10.20 -0.86
C THR A 11 -9.76 -10.69 -1.06
N PHE A 12 -9.51 -11.99 -0.84
CA PHE A 12 -8.18 -12.60 -0.96
C PHE A 12 -7.54 -12.35 -2.34
N ALA A 13 -8.30 -12.56 -3.43
CA ALA A 13 -7.80 -12.48 -4.79
C ALA A 13 -7.49 -11.04 -5.22
N SER A 14 -8.30 -10.09 -4.75
CA SER A 14 -8.16 -8.67 -5.08
C SER A 14 -7.15 -7.91 -4.20
N PHE A 15 -6.66 -8.53 -3.11
CA PHE A 15 -5.82 -7.86 -2.11
C PHE A 15 -4.48 -7.39 -2.70
N LEU A 16 -3.75 -8.24 -3.43
CA LEU A 16 -2.44 -7.87 -4.01
C LEU A 16 -2.51 -7.38 -5.46
N GLY A 17 -3.72 -7.18 -6.01
CA GLY A 17 -3.89 -6.84 -7.42
C GLY A 17 -3.48 -7.98 -8.38
N THR A 18 -3.29 -9.19 -7.88
CA THR A 18 -3.02 -10.39 -8.68
C THR A 18 -4.24 -10.70 -9.53
N ARG A 19 -4.14 -10.51 -10.85
CA ARG A 19 -5.14 -11.07 -11.77
C ARG A 19 -5.11 -12.59 -11.60
N THR A 20 -6.30 -13.14 -11.40
CA THR A 20 -6.65 -14.56 -11.24
C THR A 20 -5.67 -15.50 -11.94
N GLY A 21 -5.04 -16.37 -11.16
CA GLY A 21 -4.12 -17.40 -11.64
C GLY A 21 -3.62 -18.19 -10.43
N GLN A 22 -3.84 -19.51 -10.46
CA GLN A 22 -3.57 -20.48 -9.38
C GLN A 22 -2.09 -20.54 -8.97
N GLY A 23 -1.61 -19.47 -8.34
CA GLY A 23 -0.26 -19.36 -7.80
C GLY A 23 -0.24 -19.70 -6.31
N PRO A 24 0.94 -20.05 -5.76
CA PRO A 24 1.09 -20.41 -4.35
C PRO A 24 0.63 -19.29 -3.40
N VAL A 25 0.79 -18.02 -3.78
CA VAL A 25 0.30 -16.87 -3.01
C VAL A 25 -1.22 -16.86 -2.88
N GLU A 26 -1.94 -17.25 -3.94
CA GLU A 26 -3.40 -17.31 -3.93
C GLU A 26 -3.89 -18.39 -2.96
N GLU A 27 -3.26 -19.56 -2.98
CA GLU A 27 -3.54 -20.66 -2.04
C GLU A 27 -3.28 -20.26 -0.60
N ILE A 28 -2.16 -19.58 -0.33
CA ILE A 28 -1.84 -19.05 1.00
C ILE A 28 -2.94 -18.10 1.48
N LEU A 29 -3.29 -17.10 0.67
CA LEU A 29 -4.28 -16.08 1.04
C LEU A 29 -5.69 -16.66 1.20
N LYS A 30 -6.07 -17.63 0.37
CA LYS A 30 -7.43 -18.22 0.32
C LYS A 30 -7.65 -19.36 1.32
N ILE A 31 -6.62 -20.17 1.58
CA ILE A 31 -6.75 -21.43 2.34
C ILE A 31 -5.94 -21.37 3.63
N LYS A 32 -4.61 -21.15 3.55
CA LYS A 32 -3.74 -21.26 4.73
C LYS A 32 -4.02 -20.17 5.76
N ILE A 33 -4.11 -18.91 5.32
CA ILE A 33 -4.40 -17.79 6.22
C ILE A 33 -5.76 -17.97 6.94
N PRO A 34 -6.87 -18.29 6.25
CA PRO A 34 -8.13 -18.59 6.93
C PRO A 34 -8.06 -19.76 7.91
N ARG A 35 -7.25 -20.79 7.65
CA ARG A 35 -7.03 -21.88 8.62
C ARG A 35 -6.42 -21.34 9.91
N TYR A 36 -5.33 -20.56 9.82
CA TYR A 36 -4.73 -19.92 11.00
C TYR A 36 -5.70 -18.97 11.71
N ALA A 37 -6.60 -18.33 10.97
CA ALA A 37 -7.56 -17.39 11.53
C ALA A 37 -8.58 -18.07 12.47
N PHE A 38 -8.88 -19.36 12.30
CA PHE A 38 -9.79 -20.06 13.21
C PHE A 38 -9.23 -20.21 14.62
N ASP A 39 -7.90 -20.34 14.73
CA ASP A 39 -7.20 -20.45 16.02
C ASP A 39 -6.74 -19.08 16.55
N ASN A 40 -6.76 -18.04 15.72
CA ASN A 40 -6.21 -16.71 16.04
C ASN A 40 -7.27 -15.62 15.82
N PRO A 41 -7.99 -15.17 16.87
CA PRO A 41 -9.08 -14.19 16.75
C PRO A 41 -8.67 -12.89 16.08
N PHE A 42 -7.47 -12.37 16.38
CA PHE A 42 -6.97 -11.13 15.78
C PHE A 42 -6.81 -11.22 14.25
N LEU A 43 -6.40 -12.39 13.75
CA LEU A 43 -6.28 -12.62 12.32
C LEU A 43 -7.68 -12.75 11.70
N MET A 44 -8.61 -13.45 12.35
CA MET A 44 -10.01 -13.51 11.91
C MET A 44 -10.62 -12.11 11.81
N ASP A 45 -10.47 -11.28 12.85
CA ASP A 45 -10.93 -9.89 12.84
C ASP A 45 -10.31 -9.08 11.70
N THR A 46 -9.04 -9.36 11.36
CA THR A 46 -8.39 -8.75 10.20
C THR A 46 -9.06 -9.16 8.88
N LEU A 47 -9.38 -10.44 8.69
CA LEU A 47 -10.07 -10.94 7.48
C LEU A 47 -11.47 -10.33 7.33
N LEU A 48 -12.20 -10.28 8.45
CA LEU A 48 -13.55 -9.73 8.51
C LEU A 48 -13.54 -8.20 8.30
N GLY A 49 -12.57 -7.51 8.89
CA GLY A 49 -12.35 -6.08 8.73
C GLY A 49 -12.03 -5.70 7.30
N LEU A 50 -11.11 -6.43 6.63
CA LEU A 50 -10.80 -6.22 5.22
C LEU A 50 -12.01 -6.42 4.31
N SER A 51 -12.79 -7.47 4.57
CA SER A 51 -13.98 -7.78 3.78
C SER A 51 -15.08 -6.75 3.99
N ALA A 52 -15.29 -6.29 5.22
CA ALA A 52 -16.19 -5.19 5.52
C ALA A 52 -15.75 -3.89 4.82
N PHE A 53 -14.45 -3.58 4.85
CA PHE A 53 -13.88 -2.41 4.18
C PHE A 53 -14.05 -2.49 2.66
N GLN A 54 -13.75 -3.63 2.02
CA GLN A 54 -13.92 -3.76 0.58
C GLN A 54 -15.40 -3.69 0.16
N LEU A 55 -16.31 -4.30 0.92
CA LEU A 55 -17.75 -4.18 0.66
C LEU A 55 -18.21 -2.72 0.73
N GLN A 56 -17.67 -1.91 1.66
CA GLN A 56 -17.92 -0.47 1.72
C GLN A 56 -17.37 0.28 0.49
N ASP A 57 -16.15 -0.06 0.03
CA ASP A 57 -15.57 0.53 -1.20
C ASP A 57 -16.43 0.21 -2.43
N LEU A 58 -17.03 -0.99 -2.49
CA LEU A 58 -17.96 -1.42 -3.52
C LEU A 58 -19.38 -0.82 -3.38
N GLY A 59 -19.63 -0.02 -2.34
CA GLY A 59 -20.90 0.68 -2.14
C GLY A 59 -22.01 -0.15 -1.48
N HIS A 60 -21.69 -1.32 -0.92
CA HIS A 60 -22.66 -2.09 -0.13
C HIS A 60 -22.95 -1.42 1.22
N ASP A 61 -24.18 -1.59 1.70
CA ASP A 61 -24.57 -1.13 3.03
C ASP A 61 -23.92 -2.00 4.13
N VAL A 62 -22.79 -1.51 4.63
CA VAL A 62 -22.08 -2.07 5.77
C VAL A 62 -21.98 -0.98 6.83
N LYS A 63 -22.62 -1.23 7.98
CA LYS A 63 -22.62 -0.31 9.13
C LYS A 63 -21.19 0.11 9.50
N PRO A 64 -20.84 1.40 9.50
CA PRO A 64 -19.49 1.88 9.83
C PRO A 64 -18.97 1.37 11.19
N ALA A 65 -19.86 1.30 12.19
CA ALA A 65 -19.54 0.75 13.51
C ALA A 65 -19.02 -0.69 13.46
N ARG A 66 -19.49 -1.51 12.52
CA ARG A 66 -19.08 -2.90 12.38
C ARG A 66 -17.68 -3.02 11.77
N THR A 67 -17.37 -2.20 10.76
CA THR A 67 -16.01 -2.13 10.21
C THR A 67 -15.02 -1.61 11.24
N LEU A 68 -15.41 -0.57 11.98
CA LEU A 68 -14.59 -0.03 13.08
C LEU A 68 -14.35 -1.09 14.17
N HIS A 69 -15.36 -1.85 14.56
CA HIS A 69 -15.24 -2.91 15.56
C HIS A 69 -14.17 -3.94 15.17
N TYR A 70 -14.26 -4.54 13.98
CA TYR A 70 -13.26 -5.52 13.52
C TYR A 70 -11.87 -4.90 13.40
N ARG A 71 -11.76 -3.66 12.94
CA ARG A 71 -10.48 -2.95 12.89
C ARG A 71 -9.86 -2.81 14.28
N VAL A 72 -10.62 -2.32 15.25
CA VAL A 72 -10.13 -2.12 16.62
C VAL A 72 -9.71 -3.46 17.24
N GLN A 73 -10.52 -4.51 17.11
CA GLN A 73 -10.19 -5.83 17.65
C GLN A 73 -8.94 -6.43 16.97
N ALA A 74 -8.82 -6.32 15.64
CA ALA A 74 -7.65 -6.76 14.90
C ALA A 74 -6.36 -6.11 15.42
N PHE A 75 -6.32 -4.77 15.52
CA PHE A 75 -5.14 -4.05 16.01
C PHE A 75 -4.80 -4.36 17.47
N GLN A 76 -5.81 -4.40 18.35
CA GLN A 76 -5.61 -4.70 19.77
C GLN A 76 -5.13 -6.13 19.98
N GLY A 77 -5.77 -7.10 19.33
CA GLY A 77 -5.42 -8.51 19.43
C GLY A 77 -4.04 -8.77 18.84
N TYR A 78 -3.71 -8.17 17.69
CA TYR A 78 -2.38 -8.27 17.08
C TYR A 78 -1.29 -7.74 18.00
N ARG A 79 -1.51 -6.59 18.66
CA ARG A 79 -0.56 -6.04 19.63
C ARG A 79 -0.35 -6.96 20.83
N ARG A 80 -1.43 -7.51 21.41
CA ARG A 80 -1.33 -8.46 22.52
C ARG A 80 -0.58 -9.73 22.13
N ALA A 81 -0.82 -10.25 20.92
CA ALA A 81 -0.13 -11.43 20.42
C ALA A 81 1.38 -11.17 20.21
N ILE A 82 1.77 -9.97 19.75
CA ILE A 82 3.19 -9.58 19.71
C ILE A 82 3.78 -9.55 21.12
N GLU A 83 3.08 -8.95 22.08
CA GLU A 83 3.54 -8.82 23.47
C GLU A 83 3.67 -10.19 24.16
N ALA A 84 2.77 -11.14 23.88
CA ALA A 84 2.82 -12.50 24.39
C ALA A 84 3.95 -13.34 23.76
N ALA A 85 4.28 -13.08 22.49
CA ALA A 85 5.36 -13.74 21.75
C ALA A 85 5.30 -15.28 21.75
N GLU A 86 4.09 -15.84 21.74
CA GLU A 86 3.86 -17.28 21.71
C GLU A 86 4.19 -17.86 20.31
N PRO A 87 5.10 -18.86 20.21
CA PRO A 87 5.54 -19.41 18.92
C PRO A 87 4.41 -19.91 18.01
N GLU A 88 3.36 -20.47 18.60
CA GLU A 88 2.18 -21.00 17.90
C GLU A 88 1.41 -19.92 17.13
N THR A 89 1.51 -18.66 17.56
CA THR A 89 0.84 -17.52 16.93
C THR A 89 1.67 -16.89 15.81
N PHE A 90 2.96 -17.25 15.67
CA PHE A 90 3.88 -16.61 14.72
C PHE A 90 3.41 -16.64 13.26
N PRO A 91 2.84 -17.73 12.73
CA PRO A 91 2.31 -17.74 11.36
C PRO A 91 1.16 -16.75 11.19
N ALA A 92 0.29 -16.68 12.20
CA ALA A 92 -0.83 -15.76 12.21
C ALA A 92 -0.38 -14.30 12.37
N LEU A 93 0.63 -14.03 13.19
CA LEU A 93 1.26 -12.72 13.33
C LEU A 93 1.83 -12.23 12.00
N VAL A 94 2.60 -13.07 11.31
CA VAL A 94 3.21 -12.69 10.03
C VAL A 94 2.14 -12.48 8.95
N ALA A 95 1.16 -13.38 8.84
CA ALA A 95 0.03 -13.21 7.93
C ALA A 95 -0.77 -11.92 8.23
N CYS A 96 -1.04 -11.65 9.51
CA CYS A 96 -1.75 -10.47 9.98
C CYS A 96 -0.97 -9.20 9.65
N SER A 97 0.36 -9.19 9.80
CA SER A 97 1.20 -8.02 9.50
C SER A 97 1.04 -7.53 8.06
N VAL A 98 0.91 -8.45 7.10
CA VAL A 98 0.70 -8.14 5.67
C VAL A 98 -0.71 -7.60 5.44
N LEU A 99 -1.73 -8.27 5.99
CA LEU A 99 -3.13 -7.91 5.80
C LEU A 99 -3.52 -6.60 6.50
N LEU A 100 -2.90 -6.33 7.66
CA LEU A 100 -3.09 -5.11 8.44
C LEU A 100 -2.69 -3.86 7.67
N VAL A 101 -1.77 -3.93 6.71
CA VAL A 101 -1.46 -2.79 5.85
C VAL A 101 -2.69 -2.30 5.09
N GLY A 102 -3.45 -3.23 4.51
CA GLY A 102 -4.66 -2.90 3.78
C GLY A 102 -5.75 -2.39 4.72
N LEU A 103 -5.86 -2.97 5.92
CA LEU A 103 -6.85 -2.53 6.92
C LEU A 103 -6.51 -1.15 7.51
N ALA A 104 -5.22 -0.89 7.78
CA ALA A 104 -4.70 0.39 8.23
C ALA A 104 -4.95 1.52 7.24
N SER A 105 -4.94 1.20 5.93
CA SER A 105 -5.17 2.19 4.87
C SER A 105 -6.50 2.93 4.99
N GLN A 106 -7.50 2.30 5.63
CA GLN A 106 -8.79 2.94 5.88
C GLN A 106 -8.66 4.15 6.80
N MET A 107 -7.75 4.11 7.78
CA MET A 107 -7.49 5.22 8.71
C MET A 107 -6.94 6.46 8.01
N PHE A 108 -6.27 6.27 6.86
CA PHE A 108 -5.73 7.37 6.07
C PHE A 108 -6.79 8.10 5.24
N ARG A 109 -8.03 7.59 5.22
CA ARG A 109 -9.12 8.04 4.35
C ARG A 109 -10.29 8.65 5.13
N GLU A 110 -10.17 8.70 6.46
CA GLU A 110 -11.18 9.28 7.33
C GLU A 110 -11.08 10.81 7.33
N SER A 111 -12.21 11.48 7.53
CA SER A 111 -12.24 12.94 7.66
C SER A 111 -11.45 13.36 8.91
N GLY A 112 -10.45 14.22 8.74
CA GLY A 112 -9.57 14.66 9.84
C GLY A 112 -8.25 13.89 9.95
N THR A 113 -7.95 12.95 9.03
CA THR A 113 -6.60 12.37 8.93
C THR A 113 -5.57 13.48 8.71
N LYS A 114 -4.44 13.38 9.41
CA LYS A 114 -3.31 14.30 9.27
C LYS A 114 -2.76 14.33 7.84
N GLU A 115 -2.19 15.49 7.47
CA GLU A 115 -1.39 15.61 6.26
C GLU A 115 -0.18 14.65 6.29
N LEU A 116 0.30 14.24 5.12
CA LEU A 116 1.43 13.31 4.96
C LEU A 116 1.23 11.94 5.64
N TYR A 117 0.01 11.38 5.59
CA TYR A 117 -0.29 10.01 6.07
C TYR A 117 0.62 8.91 5.47
N ILE A 118 1.29 9.19 4.34
CA ILE A 118 2.29 8.30 3.75
C ILE A 118 3.42 7.95 4.74
N LEU A 119 3.72 8.84 5.70
CA LEU A 119 4.68 8.59 6.77
C LEU A 119 4.19 7.51 7.74
N ASP A 120 2.92 7.54 8.12
CA ASP A 120 2.32 6.48 8.95
C ASP A 120 2.28 5.16 8.19
N TRP A 121 1.91 5.23 6.91
CA TRP A 121 1.85 4.06 6.07
C TRP A 121 3.23 3.41 5.92
N MET A 122 4.28 4.20 5.75
CA MET A 122 5.67 3.75 5.76
C MET A 122 6.01 3.02 7.08
N VAL A 123 5.61 3.56 8.23
CA VAL A 123 5.85 2.90 9.53
C VAL A 123 5.12 1.56 9.60
N VAL A 124 3.84 1.50 9.21
CA VAL A 124 3.05 0.26 9.18
C VAL A 124 3.72 -0.80 8.29
N TRP A 125 4.15 -0.44 7.08
CA TRP A 125 4.84 -1.35 6.18
C TRP A 125 6.19 -1.82 6.73
N SER A 126 6.97 -0.92 7.34
CA SER A 126 8.27 -1.26 7.91
C SER A 126 8.17 -2.30 9.04
N GLY A 127 7.03 -2.33 9.74
CA GLY A 127 6.73 -3.33 10.76
C GLY A 127 6.71 -4.76 10.21
N ILE A 128 6.34 -4.98 8.95
CA ILE A 128 6.36 -6.30 8.33
C ILE A 128 7.78 -6.88 8.30
N GLY A 129 8.77 -6.07 7.92
CA GLY A 129 10.16 -6.50 7.89
C GLY A 129 10.64 -6.94 9.27
N VAL A 130 10.31 -6.16 10.30
CA VAL A 130 10.62 -6.51 11.70
C VAL A 130 9.97 -7.82 12.11
N MET A 131 8.71 -8.05 11.73
CA MET A 131 8.01 -9.31 12.05
C MET A 131 8.61 -10.52 11.37
N ILE A 132 9.05 -10.39 10.11
CA ILE A 132 9.76 -11.47 9.40
C ILE A 132 11.06 -11.81 10.12
N ASP A 133 11.81 -10.81 10.58
CA ASP A 133 13.05 -11.00 11.33
C ASP A 133 12.80 -11.72 12.67
N VAL A 134 11.72 -11.33 13.37
CA VAL A 134 11.32 -11.95 14.66
C VAL A 134 10.94 -13.41 14.49
N VAL A 135 10.09 -13.73 13.51
CA VAL A 135 9.61 -15.11 13.28
C VAL A 135 10.69 -16.00 12.67
N LYS A 136 11.71 -15.41 12.04
CA LYS A 136 12.80 -16.05 11.29
C LYS A 136 12.31 -16.74 10.00
N PRO A 137 13.11 -16.70 8.92
CA PRO A 137 12.72 -17.29 7.64
C PRO A 137 12.38 -18.79 7.70
N ALA A 138 13.09 -19.57 8.52
CA ALA A 138 12.88 -21.02 8.62
C ALA A 138 11.45 -21.38 9.07
N VAL A 139 10.89 -20.60 10.00
CA VAL A 139 9.53 -20.78 10.49
C VAL A 139 8.52 -20.49 9.37
N LEU A 140 8.77 -19.48 8.54
CA LEU A 140 7.90 -19.20 7.40
C LEU A 140 7.80 -20.39 6.43
N TRP A 141 8.91 -21.09 6.21
CA TRP A 141 8.94 -22.31 5.39
C TRP A 141 8.13 -23.45 6.02
N GLU A 142 8.30 -23.69 7.33
CA GLU A 142 7.57 -24.73 8.07
C GLU A 142 6.06 -24.55 7.97
N TYR A 143 5.59 -23.30 8.08
CA TYR A 143 4.17 -22.95 7.98
C TYR A 143 3.70 -22.66 6.54
N GLY A 144 4.57 -22.86 5.55
CA GLY A 144 4.22 -22.73 4.14
C GLY A 144 3.71 -21.34 3.74
N LEU A 145 4.30 -20.30 4.32
CA LEU A 145 4.11 -18.89 3.97
C LEU A 145 5.23 -18.22 3.12
N PRO A 146 6.31 -18.89 2.69
CA PRO A 146 7.48 -18.19 2.14
C PRO A 146 7.16 -17.47 0.82
N GLU A 147 6.24 -18.00 0.01
CA GLU A 147 5.87 -17.41 -1.28
C GLU A 147 5.15 -16.06 -1.12
N LEU A 148 4.52 -15.81 0.03
CA LEU A 148 3.92 -14.50 0.32
C LEU A 148 4.99 -13.40 0.40
N PHE A 149 6.20 -13.76 0.81
CA PHE A 149 7.34 -12.87 1.06
C PHE A 149 8.43 -12.94 0.00
N PHE A 150 8.40 -13.96 -0.86
CA PHE A 150 9.37 -14.08 -1.94
C PHE A 150 9.28 -12.87 -2.87
N ARG A 151 10.41 -12.21 -3.08
CA ARG A 151 10.57 -11.11 -4.05
C ARG A 151 11.80 -11.39 -4.90
N PRO A 152 11.71 -11.21 -6.24
CA PRO A 152 12.88 -11.34 -7.10
C PRO A 152 14.02 -10.43 -6.62
N PRO A 153 15.29 -10.88 -6.75
CA PRO A 153 16.44 -10.10 -6.30
C PRO A 153 16.52 -8.75 -7.01
N LEU A 154 17.11 -7.77 -6.32
CA LEU A 154 17.22 -6.39 -6.77
C LEU A 154 18.64 -6.12 -7.28
N ASN A 155 18.78 -5.72 -8.55
CA ASN A 155 20.04 -5.11 -9.00
C ASN A 155 20.05 -3.63 -8.60
N LEU A 156 20.44 -3.36 -7.35
CA LEU A 156 20.46 -2.01 -6.79
C LEU A 156 21.47 -1.08 -7.47
N ASP A 157 22.61 -1.63 -7.90
CA ASP A 157 23.67 -0.84 -8.56
C ASP A 157 23.30 -0.49 -9.99
N GLY A 158 22.57 -1.35 -10.71
CA GLY A 158 21.97 -0.97 -11.99
C GLY A 158 20.79 0.00 -11.82
N ALA A 159 19.98 -0.20 -10.78
CA ALA A 159 18.77 0.59 -10.54
C ALA A 159 19.03 2.08 -10.28
N ILE A 160 20.15 2.43 -9.65
CA ILE A 160 20.49 3.84 -9.39
C ILE A 160 20.61 4.67 -10.67
N LEU A 161 21.01 4.05 -11.78
CA LEU A 161 21.15 4.69 -13.10
C LEU A 161 19.80 5.15 -13.69
N HIS A 162 18.69 4.63 -13.15
CA HIS A 162 17.34 4.99 -13.57
C HIS A 162 16.72 6.10 -12.71
N VAL A 163 17.38 6.51 -11.62
CA VAL A 163 16.91 7.62 -10.78
C VAL A 163 17.06 8.94 -11.55
N PRO A 164 16.09 9.87 -11.44
CA PRO A 164 16.23 11.19 -12.03
C PRO A 164 17.53 11.88 -11.60
N VAL A 165 18.35 12.30 -12.57
CA VAL A 165 19.68 12.89 -12.32
C VAL A 165 19.63 14.07 -11.34
N ARG A 166 18.58 14.89 -11.42
CA ARG A 166 18.37 16.02 -10.49
C ARG A 166 18.25 15.58 -9.03
N LEU A 167 17.64 14.42 -8.77
CA LEU A 167 17.47 13.89 -7.42
C LEU A 167 18.81 13.37 -6.87
N LEU A 168 19.61 12.71 -7.72
CA LEU A 168 20.97 12.30 -7.38
C LEU A 168 21.85 13.51 -7.08
N SER A 169 21.83 14.54 -7.94
CA SER A 169 22.64 15.74 -7.73
C SER A 169 22.28 16.45 -6.43
N LEU A 170 21.00 16.52 -6.05
CA LEU A 170 20.59 17.15 -4.79
C LEU A 170 21.18 16.45 -3.57
N VAL A 171 21.29 15.11 -3.58
CA VAL A 171 21.89 14.36 -2.48
C VAL A 171 23.41 14.56 -2.41
N PHE A 172 24.10 14.64 -3.56
CA PHE A 172 25.55 14.82 -3.60
C PHE A 172 26.01 16.27 -3.49
N SER A 173 25.13 17.23 -3.70
CA SER A 173 25.41 18.67 -3.58
C SER A 173 25.17 19.23 -2.15
N ILE A 174 24.90 18.37 -1.16
CA ILE A 174 24.75 18.81 0.23
C ILE A 174 26.07 19.40 0.74
N SER A 175 26.03 20.62 1.24
CA SER A 175 27.22 21.32 1.76
C SER A 175 27.87 20.56 2.92
N GLU A 176 29.18 20.71 3.12
CA GLU A 176 29.90 20.09 4.25
C GLU A 176 29.32 20.52 5.60
N ASP A 177 28.89 21.78 5.71
CA ASP A 177 28.33 22.36 6.93
C ASP A 177 26.85 22.03 7.15
N ASP A 178 26.22 21.33 6.22
CA ASP A 178 24.79 21.03 6.30
C ASP A 178 24.53 19.91 7.32
N PRO A 179 23.56 20.07 8.25
CA PRO A 179 23.23 19.03 9.23
C PRO A 179 22.71 17.73 8.59
N GLU A 180 22.29 17.73 7.33
CA GLU A 180 21.90 16.54 6.58
C GLU A 180 23.07 15.80 5.92
N ARG A 181 24.28 16.39 5.92
CA ARG A 181 25.49 15.80 5.33
C ARG A 181 25.80 14.39 5.82
N PRO A 182 25.69 14.06 7.12
CA PRO A 182 25.94 12.70 7.62
C PRO A 182 24.96 11.65 7.07
N HIS A 183 23.84 12.09 6.48
CA HIS A 183 22.76 11.22 6.00
C HIS A 183 22.81 10.94 4.50
N ILE A 184 23.80 11.43 3.77
CA ILE A 184 23.97 11.18 2.31
C ILE A 184 23.86 9.70 1.97
N SER A 185 24.56 8.82 2.71
CA SER A 185 24.53 7.38 2.46
C SER A 185 23.13 6.78 2.64
N THR A 186 22.36 7.31 3.58
CA THR A 186 20.97 6.89 3.82
C THR A 186 20.07 7.30 2.67
N TYR A 187 20.18 8.56 2.21
CA TYR A 187 19.44 9.03 1.03
C TYR A 187 19.82 8.25 -0.23
N TYR A 188 21.12 8.03 -0.46
CA TYR A 188 21.61 7.28 -1.60
C TYR A 188 21.06 5.85 -1.62
N ASN A 189 21.03 5.16 -0.47
CA ASN A 189 20.43 3.83 -0.37
C ASN A 189 18.92 3.84 -0.66
N ALA A 190 18.17 4.82 -0.14
CA ALA A 190 16.75 4.97 -0.48
C ALA A 190 16.54 5.24 -1.98
N LEU A 191 17.43 6.01 -2.60
CA LEU A 191 17.43 6.25 -4.05
C LEU A 191 17.70 4.99 -4.86
N LYS A 192 18.59 4.09 -4.42
CA LYS A 192 18.79 2.79 -5.09
C LYS A 192 17.47 2.01 -5.17
N TYR A 193 16.73 1.94 -4.07
CA TYR A 193 15.42 1.26 -4.04
C TYR A 193 14.37 1.98 -4.89
N LEU A 194 14.30 3.31 -4.84
CA LEU A 194 13.43 4.09 -5.72
C LEU A 194 13.78 3.88 -7.20
N GLY A 195 15.07 3.77 -7.51
CA GLY A 195 15.60 3.46 -8.84
C GLY A 195 15.08 2.14 -9.38
N THR A 196 14.80 1.15 -8.51
CA THR A 196 14.21 -0.12 -8.95
C THR A 196 12.81 0.08 -9.55
N LEU A 197 12.02 1.02 -9.03
CA LEU A 197 10.70 1.34 -9.57
C LEU A 197 10.80 2.03 -10.93
N TYR A 198 11.77 2.95 -11.08
CA TYR A 198 12.06 3.59 -12.37
C TYR A 198 12.59 2.58 -13.41
N ALA A 199 13.46 1.66 -12.99
CA ALA A 199 14.03 0.63 -13.85
C ALA A 199 12.94 -0.33 -14.36
N GLU A 200 12.07 -0.82 -13.47
CA GLU A 200 10.92 -1.64 -13.87
C GLU A 200 10.00 -0.89 -14.83
N LEU A 201 9.67 0.36 -14.52
CA LEU A 201 8.78 1.15 -15.36
C LEU A 201 9.38 1.38 -16.76
N ARG A 202 10.70 1.58 -16.85
CA ARG A 202 11.40 1.82 -18.12
C ARG A 202 11.60 0.54 -18.94
N ASN A 203 12.00 -0.54 -18.28
CA ASN A 203 12.45 -1.76 -18.94
C ASN A 203 11.32 -2.79 -19.10
N GLY A 204 10.46 -2.91 -18.09
CA GLY A 204 9.37 -3.88 -18.01
C GLY A 204 7.96 -3.27 -18.18
N GLY A 205 7.85 -1.94 -18.26
CA GLY A 205 6.56 -1.25 -18.37
C GLY A 205 5.64 -1.54 -17.19
N PHE A 206 4.36 -1.81 -17.48
CA PHE A 206 3.36 -2.21 -16.48
C PHE A 206 3.33 -3.73 -16.23
N GLY A 207 4.51 -4.36 -16.21
CA GLY A 207 4.67 -5.80 -16.00
C GLY A 207 4.18 -6.28 -14.62
N PRO A 208 4.03 -7.61 -14.44
CA PRO A 208 3.46 -8.20 -13.22
C PRO A 208 4.29 -7.95 -11.96
N VAL A 209 5.57 -7.56 -12.10
CA VAL A 209 6.49 -7.29 -10.99
C VAL A 209 6.34 -5.87 -10.44
N LEU A 210 5.94 -4.89 -11.27
CA LEU A 210 5.91 -3.48 -10.88
C LEU A 210 4.95 -3.24 -9.71
N THR A 211 3.73 -3.79 -9.78
CA THR A 211 2.71 -3.57 -8.74
C THR A 211 3.16 -4.08 -7.37
N PRO A 212 3.54 -5.36 -7.20
CA PRO A 212 4.12 -5.84 -5.95
C PRO A 212 5.31 -5.01 -5.46
N ARG A 213 6.18 -4.57 -6.38
CA ARG A 213 7.37 -3.78 -6.05
C ARG A 213 7.02 -2.38 -5.50
N ILE A 214 6.00 -1.74 -6.07
CA ILE A 214 5.47 -0.48 -5.54
C ILE A 214 4.90 -0.70 -4.14
N LEU A 215 4.06 -1.73 -3.95
CA LEU A 215 3.44 -2.00 -2.65
C LEU A 215 4.47 -2.24 -1.55
N THR A 216 5.47 -3.09 -1.81
CA THR A 216 6.45 -3.47 -0.81
C THR A 216 7.66 -2.53 -0.71
N TRP A 217 7.66 -1.37 -1.38
CA TRP A 217 8.85 -0.50 -1.42
C TRP A 217 9.35 -0.12 -0.02
N PHE A 218 8.42 0.20 0.90
CA PHE A 218 8.74 0.57 2.28
C PHE A 218 9.40 -0.55 3.11
N THR A 219 9.21 -1.83 2.75
CA THR A 219 9.81 -2.95 3.50
C THR A 219 11.32 -3.05 3.30
N PHE A 220 11.86 -2.38 2.27
CA PHE A 220 13.28 -2.39 1.94
C PHE A 220 14.03 -1.15 2.42
N LEU A 221 13.32 -0.15 2.95
CA LEU A 221 13.95 1.10 3.33
C LEU A 221 14.77 0.97 4.62
N PRO A 222 15.98 1.58 4.67
CA PRO A 222 16.76 1.61 5.90
C PRO A 222 16.01 2.32 7.04
N ARG A 223 16.10 1.79 8.28
CA ARG A 223 15.53 2.45 9.47
C ARG A 223 15.92 3.93 9.62
N PRO A 224 17.19 4.33 9.36
CA PRO A 224 17.55 5.76 9.39
C PRO A 224 16.73 6.63 8.44
N PHE A 225 16.35 6.12 7.25
CA PHE A 225 15.52 6.86 6.30
C PHE A 225 14.11 7.09 6.86
N ILE A 226 13.56 6.11 7.57
CA ILE A 226 12.25 6.23 8.24
C ILE A 226 12.32 7.34 9.30
N THR A 227 13.40 7.39 10.09
CA THR A 227 13.63 8.45 11.08
C THR A 227 13.71 9.83 10.44
N LEU A 228 14.48 9.97 9.35
CA LEU A 228 14.61 11.25 8.62
C LEU A 228 13.28 11.71 8.01
N SER A 229 12.49 10.77 7.50
CA SER A 229 11.16 11.02 6.95
C SER A 229 10.19 11.49 8.04
N ASN A 230 10.20 10.84 9.21
CA ASN A 230 9.39 11.26 10.36
C ASN A 230 9.82 12.61 10.93
N ALA A 231 11.13 12.91 10.88
CA ALA A 231 11.68 14.22 11.20
C ALA A 231 11.43 15.27 10.09
N ARG A 232 10.70 14.89 9.03
CA ARG A 232 10.31 15.76 7.90
C ARG A 232 11.49 16.44 7.23
N LYS A 233 12.63 15.76 7.13
CA LYS A 233 13.79 16.27 6.41
C LYS A 233 13.45 16.49 4.92
N PRO A 234 13.74 17.67 4.35
CA PRO A 234 13.39 18.02 2.97
C PRO A 234 13.73 16.96 1.93
N LEU A 235 14.95 16.41 1.97
CA LEU A 235 15.38 15.39 1.01
C LEU A 235 14.63 14.07 1.18
N ALA A 236 14.35 13.66 2.43
CA ALA A 236 13.53 12.49 2.71
C ALA A 236 12.11 12.65 2.12
N LEU A 237 11.50 13.82 2.34
CA LEU A 237 10.17 14.14 1.82
C LEU A 237 10.15 14.20 0.29
N LEU A 238 11.22 14.71 -0.34
CA LEU A 238 11.35 14.75 -1.79
C LEU A 238 11.41 13.33 -2.38
N ILE A 239 12.21 12.44 -1.80
CA ILE A 239 12.27 11.03 -2.21
C ILE A 239 10.89 10.36 -2.05
N LEU A 240 10.20 10.63 -0.94
CA LEU A 240 8.83 10.15 -0.72
C LEU A 240 7.82 10.72 -1.73
N ALA A 241 7.97 11.98 -2.15
CA ALA A 241 7.14 12.59 -3.18
C ALA A 241 7.33 11.88 -4.53
N HIS A 242 8.57 11.51 -4.87
CA HIS A 242 8.84 10.68 -6.04
C HIS A 242 8.16 9.30 -5.94
N TYR A 243 8.28 8.63 -4.80
CA TYR A 243 7.56 7.37 -4.56
C TYR A 243 6.03 7.53 -4.66
N ALA A 244 5.47 8.62 -4.13
CA ALA A 244 4.04 8.89 -4.17
C ALA A 244 3.49 8.95 -5.60
N MET A 245 4.29 9.37 -6.59
CA MET A 245 3.89 9.29 -8.00
C MET A 245 3.65 7.84 -8.47
N PHE A 246 4.48 6.88 -8.03
CA PHE A 246 4.29 5.47 -8.37
C PHE A 246 3.01 4.88 -7.74
N THR A 247 2.61 5.36 -6.56
CA THR A 247 1.33 4.92 -5.94
C THR A 247 0.11 5.25 -6.82
N LYS A 248 0.22 6.24 -7.73
CA LYS A 248 -0.83 6.55 -8.71
C LYS A 248 -1.01 5.45 -9.77
N LEU A 249 0.01 4.62 -10.00
CA LEU A 249 -0.04 3.52 -10.96
C LEU A 249 -0.80 2.28 -10.41
N VAL A 250 -0.90 2.18 -9.09
CA VAL A 250 -1.54 1.04 -8.39
C VAL A 250 -2.92 1.38 -7.81
N GLN A 251 -3.56 2.44 -8.30
CA GLN A 251 -4.90 2.88 -7.85
C GLN A 251 -6.04 1.89 -8.17
N HIS A 252 -5.75 0.87 -8.99
CA HIS A 252 -6.65 -0.25 -9.21
C HIS A 252 -6.83 -1.10 -7.95
N ILE A 253 -5.85 -1.10 -7.03
CA ILE A 253 -5.93 -1.77 -5.73
C ILE A 253 -6.79 -0.92 -4.79
N TRP A 254 -7.88 -1.50 -4.33
CA TRP A 254 -8.95 -0.78 -3.62
C TRP A 254 -8.49 -0.13 -2.31
N TRP A 255 -7.61 -0.77 -1.54
CA TRP A 255 -7.06 -0.23 -0.30
C TRP A 255 -5.92 0.79 -0.51
N VAL A 256 -5.25 0.79 -1.68
CA VAL A 256 -4.21 1.79 -2.02
C VAL A 256 -4.80 3.04 -2.68
N ARG A 257 -5.98 2.89 -3.30
CA ARG A 257 -6.67 3.99 -3.97
C ARG A 257 -6.80 5.17 -3.02
N ALA A 258 -6.54 6.40 -3.47
CA ALA A 258 -6.89 7.58 -2.68
C ALA A 258 -8.40 7.57 -2.41
N SER A 259 -8.86 8.14 -1.29
CA SER A 259 -10.30 8.38 -1.11
C SER A 259 -10.81 9.18 -2.31
N ARG A 260 -11.82 8.65 -3.02
CA ARG A 260 -12.60 9.51 -3.91
C ARG A 260 -13.25 10.56 -3.02
N PRO A 261 -13.16 11.87 -3.33
CA PRO A 261 -14.01 12.84 -2.66
C PRO A 261 -15.45 12.40 -2.82
N ARG A 262 -16.19 12.31 -1.70
CA ARG A 262 -17.58 11.81 -1.64
C ARG A 262 -18.53 12.63 -2.55
N ASP A 263 -18.15 13.84 -2.95
CA ASP A 263 -18.91 14.72 -3.85
C ASP A 263 -18.87 14.36 -5.34
N SER A 264 -18.08 13.38 -5.75
CA SER A 264 -18.04 12.95 -7.17
C SER A 264 -19.32 12.26 -7.67
N ARG A 265 -20.32 12.02 -6.81
CA ARG A 265 -21.66 11.57 -7.23
C ARG A 265 -22.58 12.71 -7.69
N ASN A 266 -22.20 13.98 -7.48
CA ASN A 266 -23.04 15.14 -7.81
C ASN A 266 -22.35 16.18 -8.69
N CYS A 267 -21.21 15.86 -9.30
CA CYS A 267 -20.63 16.72 -10.33
C CYS A 267 -21.20 16.31 -11.70
N PRO A 268 -22.16 17.05 -12.27
CA PRO A 268 -22.56 16.81 -13.65
C PRO A 268 -21.35 17.13 -14.53
N LEU A 269 -20.68 16.10 -15.03
CA LEU A 269 -19.76 16.25 -16.15
C LEU A 269 -20.50 17.02 -17.25
N PRO A 270 -19.92 18.10 -17.82
CA PRO A 270 -20.57 18.81 -18.90
C PRO A 270 -20.68 17.84 -20.08
N ARG A 271 -21.91 17.39 -20.37
CA ARG A 271 -22.18 16.61 -21.58
C ARG A 271 -21.80 17.48 -22.78
N PRO A 272 -21.05 16.95 -23.76
CA PRO A 272 -20.81 17.68 -24.99
C PRO A 272 -22.16 17.93 -25.66
N LYS A 273 -22.51 19.20 -25.90
CA LYS A 273 -23.69 19.57 -26.67
C LYS A 273 -23.48 19.08 -28.11
N VAL A 274 -23.98 17.89 -28.39
CA VAL A 274 -24.16 17.40 -29.77
C VAL A 274 -25.27 18.26 -30.39
N GLY A 275 -24.94 18.86 -31.53
CA GLY A 275 -25.76 19.87 -32.16
C GLY A 275 -27.13 19.37 -32.62
N THR A 276 -28.12 20.26 -32.54
CA THR A 276 -29.31 20.22 -33.37
C THR A 276 -29.45 21.56 -34.10
N ARG A 277 -29.49 21.44 -35.42
CA ARG A 277 -29.72 22.49 -36.40
C ARG A 277 -31.10 23.13 -36.24
N THR A 278 -31.13 24.40 -36.68
CA THR A 278 -32.24 25.12 -37.34
C THR A 278 -33.47 25.52 -36.51
N ARG A 279 -33.67 26.84 -36.37
CA ARG A 279 -34.75 27.57 -37.08
C ARG A 279 -34.41 29.07 -37.19
N ARG A 280 -34.69 29.60 -38.37
CA ARG A 280 -34.62 31.00 -38.81
C ARG A 280 -35.53 31.90 -37.96
N CYS A 281 -35.17 33.18 -37.81
CA CYS A 281 -36.08 34.32 -38.00
C CYS A 281 -35.28 35.59 -38.34
N HIS A 282 -35.92 36.46 -39.12
CA HIS A 282 -35.41 37.58 -39.91
C HIS A 282 -35.27 38.91 -39.14
N GLY A 283 -34.49 39.84 -39.73
CA GLY A 283 -34.63 41.31 -39.62
C GLY A 283 -34.06 41.91 -38.32
N HIS A 284 -33.38 43.05 -38.27
CA HIS A 284 -33.30 44.20 -39.17
C HIS A 284 -31.96 44.93 -38.99
N CYS A 285 -31.55 45.61 -40.06
CA CYS A 285 -30.45 46.58 -40.14
C CYS A 285 -30.66 47.80 -39.22
N ARG A 286 -29.58 48.21 -38.52
CA ARG A 286 -28.94 49.56 -38.42
C ARG A 286 -29.79 50.81 -38.12
N PRO A 287 -29.21 51.95 -37.70
CA PRO A 287 -27.80 52.41 -37.79
C PRO A 287 -26.91 52.08 -36.60
#